data_AF-A0AAD7QYS3-F1
#
_entry.id   AF-A0AAD7QYS3-F1
#
_cell.length_a   1.000
_cell.length_b   1.000
_cell.length_c   1.000
_cell.angle_alpha   90.00
_cell.angle_beta   90.00
_cell.angle_gamma   90.00
#
_symmetry.space_group_name_H-M   'P 1'
#
loop_
_entity.id
_entity.type
_entity.pdbx_description
1 polymer ?
#
loop_
_entity_poly.entity_id
_entity_poly.type
_entity_poly.pdbx_seq_one_letter_code
_entity_poly.pdbx_strand_id
1 'polypeptide(L)'
;MPSTSSATVFIHQSTLLLQARPTTTKLTYTYNTNKKNKRGTLAVKTFDPVSGACFRFRTRKVNDLNRILRALAGMSGVMAGTSTGAEIVAAASGSAE
;
A
#
# COMPACT_ATOMS: atom_id res chain seq x y z
N MET A 1 -2.69 5.42 15.79
CA MET A 1 -2.67 5.08 14.34
C MET A 1 -2.91 3.58 14.23
N PRO A 2 -4.05 3.13 13.69
CA PRO A 2 -4.34 1.70 13.59
C PRO A 2 -3.35 1.02 12.62
N SER A 3 -2.63 0.02 13.12
CA SER A 3 -1.82 -0.85 12.26
C SER A 3 -2.73 -1.91 11.66
N THR A 4 -2.79 -2.00 10.34
CA THR A 4 -3.54 -3.08 9.69
C THR A 4 -2.74 -4.37 9.81
N SER A 5 -3.43 -5.49 10.06
CA SER A 5 -2.78 -6.80 10.23
C SER A 5 -2.58 -7.56 8.91
N SER A 6 -3.25 -7.14 7.83
CA SER A 6 -3.25 -7.82 6.53
C SER A 6 -2.90 -6.86 5.39
N ALA A 7 -2.08 -7.35 4.45
CA ALA A 7 -1.70 -6.61 3.25
C ALA A 7 -2.91 -6.30 2.36
N THR A 8 -3.84 -7.24 2.22
CA THR A 8 -5.05 -7.06 1.39
C THR A 8 -5.96 -5.96 1.96
N VAL A 9 -6.14 -5.94 3.28
CA VAL A 9 -6.94 -4.90 3.94
C VAL A 9 -6.30 -3.53 3.75
N PHE A 10 -4.96 -3.45 3.88
CA PHE A 10 -4.23 -2.22 3.62
C PHE A 10 -4.44 -1.73 2.19
N ILE A 11 -4.26 -2.61 1.19
CA ILE A 11 -4.40 -2.26 -0.23
C ILE A 11 -5.82 -1.81 -0.55
N HIS A 12 -6.84 -2.52 -0.06
CA HIS A 12 -8.24 -2.15 -0.26
C HIS A 12 -8.56 -0.78 0.34
N GLN A 13 -8.18 -0.55 1.60
CA GLN A 13 -8.41 0.72 2.28
C GLN A 13 -7.63 1.88 1.63
N SER A 14 -6.38 1.65 1.21
CA SER A 14 -5.61 2.67 0.51
C SER A 14 -6.24 3.01 -0.83
N THR A 15 -6.67 2.02 -1.60
CA THR A 15 -7.32 2.26 -2.90
C THR A 15 -8.62 3.06 -2.75
N LEU A 16 -9.48 2.71 -1.81
CA LEU A 16 -10.72 3.47 -1.55
C LEU A 16 -10.42 4.93 -1.20
N LEU A 17 -9.37 5.17 -0.42
CA LEU A 17 -8.99 6.53 -0.04
C LEU A 17 -8.46 7.33 -1.25
N LEU A 18 -7.64 6.71 -2.10
CA LEU A 18 -7.13 7.33 -3.33
C LEU A 18 -8.24 7.64 -4.32
N GLN A 19 -9.22 6.73 -4.46
CA GLN A 19 -10.39 6.95 -5.33
C GLN A 19 -11.26 8.11 -4.82
N ALA A 20 -11.46 8.21 -3.51
CA ALA A 20 -12.25 9.29 -2.92
C ALA A 20 -11.55 10.65 -3.03
N ARG A 21 -10.22 10.69 -2.87
CA ARG A 21 -9.42 11.93 -2.82
C ARG A 21 -8.06 11.75 -3.49
N PRO A 22 -7.98 11.84 -4.82
CA PRO A 22 -6.73 11.62 -5.55
C PRO A 22 -5.69 12.71 -5.23
N THR A 23 -6.09 13.98 -5.16
CA THR A 23 -5.14 15.09 -5.01
C THR A 23 -4.59 15.27 -3.59
N THR A 24 -5.31 14.77 -2.58
CA THR A 24 -4.98 15.01 -1.16
C THR A 24 -4.29 13.82 -0.49
N THR A 25 -4.61 12.59 -0.94
CA THR A 25 -4.09 11.37 -0.33
C THR A 25 -2.58 11.21 -0.60
N LYS A 26 -1.81 11.01 0.46
CA LYS A 26 -0.36 10.81 0.41
C LYS A 26 0.01 9.37 0.76
N LEU A 27 0.81 8.76 -0.09
CA LEU A 27 1.41 7.45 0.14
C LEU A 27 2.89 7.59 0.47
N THR A 28 3.34 6.86 1.47
CA THR A 28 4.77 6.84 1.86
C THR A 28 5.18 5.42 2.19
N TYR A 29 6.31 4.99 1.66
CA TYR A 29 6.93 3.73 2.05
C TYR A 29 8.36 3.96 2.48
N THR A 30 8.82 3.14 3.42
CA THR A 30 10.19 3.13 3.89
C THR A 30 10.66 1.70 3.94
N TYR A 31 11.74 1.42 3.22
CA TYR A 31 12.38 0.13 3.23
C TYR A 31 13.62 0.18 4.12
N ASN A 32 13.63 -0.62 5.18
CA ASN A 32 14.75 -0.69 6.12
C ASN A 32 15.45 -2.04 5.99
N THR A 33 16.75 -2.01 5.71
CA THR A 33 17.60 -3.22 5.68
C THR A 33 18.52 -3.24 6.89
N ASN A 34 18.46 -4.32 7.67
CA ASN A 34 19.40 -4.55 8.77
C ASN A 34 20.54 -5.43 8.26
N LYS A 35 21.72 -4.83 8.07
CA LYS A 35 22.94 -5.51 7.59
C LYS A 35 23.38 -6.65 8.52
N LYS A 36 23.23 -6.48 9.83
CA LYS A 36 23.67 -7.46 10.84
C LYS A 36 22.85 -8.75 10.76
N ASN A 37 21.53 -8.62 10.61
CA ASN A 37 20.64 -9.77 10.60
C ASN A 37 20.26 -10.23 9.18
N LYS A 38 20.80 -9.60 8.12
CA LYS A 38 20.41 -9.80 6.70
C LYS A 38 18.88 -9.78 6.50
N ARG A 39 18.17 -8.93 7.25
CA ARG A 39 16.70 -8.87 7.24
C ARG A 39 16.22 -7.52 6.74
N GLY A 40 15.28 -7.56 5.78
CA GLY A 40 14.52 -6.40 5.31
C GLY A 40 13.23 -6.22 6.09
N THR A 41 12.75 -4.99 6.20
CA THR A 41 11.40 -4.68 6.68
C THR A 41 10.85 -3.50 5.91
N LEU A 42 9.65 -3.65 5.34
CA LEU A 42 8.92 -2.57 4.69
C LEU A 42 7.88 -2.02 5.65
N ALA A 43 7.80 -0.70 5.74
CA ALA A 43 6.70 0.01 6.35
C ALA A 43 6.04 0.90 5.31
N VAL A 44 4.73 0.77 5.13
CA VAL A 44 3.94 1.59 4.21
C VAL A 44 2.87 2.32 5.01
N LYS A 45 2.62 3.57 4.63
CA LYS A 45 1.63 4.46 5.23
C LYS A 45 0.81 5.14 4.14
N THR A 46 -0.49 5.21 4.37
CA THR A 46 -1.42 6.02 3.59
C THR A 46 -2.02 7.05 4.53
N PHE A 47 -1.91 8.32 4.17
CA PHE A 47 -2.35 9.45 4.98
C PHE A 47 -3.13 10.44 4.13
N ASP A 48 -4.30 10.84 4.60
CA ASP A 48 -5.04 11.96 4.02
C ASP A 48 -5.16 13.09 5.07
N PRO A 49 -4.55 14.28 4.84
CA PRO A 49 -4.60 15.39 5.77
C PRO A 49 -5.99 16.01 5.95
N VAL A 50 -6.90 15.85 4.97
CA VAL A 50 -8.24 16.47 5.05
C VAL A 50 -9.21 15.59 5.84
N SER A 51 -9.13 14.27 5.66
CA SER A 51 -9.95 13.29 6.39
C SER A 51 -9.35 12.90 7.76
N GLY A 52 -8.05 13.06 7.95
CA GLY A 52 -7.34 12.55 9.14
C GLY A 52 -7.17 11.02 9.14
N ALA A 53 -7.63 10.33 8.10
CA ALA A 53 -7.50 8.88 7.96
C ALA A 53 -6.02 8.48 7.75
N CYS A 54 -5.57 7.55 8.59
CA CYS A 54 -4.18 7.11 8.64
C CYS A 54 -4.11 5.57 8.72
N PHE A 55 -3.58 4.92 7.69
CA PHE A 55 -3.35 3.47 7.69
C PHE A 55 -1.86 3.17 7.61
N ARG A 56 -1.39 2.23 8.42
CA ARG A 56 0.00 1.75 8.38
C ARG A 56 0.02 0.24 8.28
N PHE A 57 0.85 -0.27 7.39
CA PHE A 57 1.17 -1.69 7.31
C PHE A 57 2.68 -1.90 7.38
N ARG A 58 3.11 -2.91 8.12
CA ARG A 58 4.51 -3.29 8.24
C ARG A 58 4.63 -4.79 8.04
N THR A 59 5.50 -5.20 7.12
CA THR A 59 5.75 -6.63 6.88
C THR A 59 7.22 -6.94 6.70
N ARG A 60 7.54 -8.20 6.98
CA ARG A 60 8.81 -8.86 6.70
C ARG A 60 8.64 -10.02 5.71
N LYS A 61 7.40 -10.37 5.36
CA LYS A 61 7.07 -11.48 4.48
C LYS A 61 7.23 -11.05 3.03
N VAL A 62 8.09 -11.73 2.27
CA VAL A 62 8.41 -11.37 0.88
C VAL A 62 7.18 -11.39 -0.02
N ASN A 63 6.24 -12.33 0.20
CA ASN A 63 5.01 -12.38 -0.58
C ASN A 63 4.14 -11.12 -0.41
N ASP A 64 3.98 -10.65 0.84
CA ASP A 64 3.26 -9.41 1.14
C ASP A 64 4.01 -8.18 0.60
N LEU A 65 5.35 -8.20 0.60
CA LEU A 65 6.17 -7.13 0.01
C LEU A 65 5.88 -6.99 -1.49
N ASN A 66 5.90 -8.11 -2.22
CA ASN A 66 5.66 -8.12 -3.66
C ASN A 66 4.24 -7.64 -3.97
N ARG A 67 3.24 -8.10 -3.21
CA ARG A 67 1.85 -7.62 -3.34
C ARG A 67 1.74 -6.11 -3.18
N ILE A 68 2.37 -5.56 -2.14
CA ILE A 68 2.28 -4.12 -1.85
C ILE A 68 3.02 -3.29 -2.88
N LEU A 69 4.20 -3.72 -3.35
CA LEU A 69 4.95 -3.00 -4.38
C LEU A 69 4.19 -2.95 -5.71
N ARG A 70 3.54 -4.07 -6.09
CA ARG A 70 2.67 -4.11 -7.29
C ARG A 70 1.46 -3.21 -7.12
N ALA A 71 0.81 -3.24 -5.96
CA ALA A 71 -0.31 -2.35 -5.66
C ALA A 71 0.12 -0.87 -5.69
N LEU A 72 1.32 -0.55 -5.20
CA LEU A 72 1.85 0.82 -5.22
C LEU A 72 2.05 1.34 -6.64
N ALA A 73 2.56 0.49 -7.54
CA ALA A 73 2.68 0.84 -8.96
C ALA A 73 1.31 1.15 -9.58
N GLY A 74 0.29 0.33 -9.29
CA GLY A 74 -1.09 0.61 -9.72
C GLY A 74 -1.65 1.90 -9.12
N MET A 75 -1.43 2.14 -7.82
CA MET A 75 -1.91 3.35 -7.14
C MET A 75 -1.26 4.62 -7.70
N SER A 76 0.00 4.54 -8.13
CA SER A 76 0.65 5.62 -8.87
C SER A 76 -0.04 5.88 -10.21
N GLY A 77 -0.49 4.84 -10.91
CA GLY A 77 -1.24 4.97 -12.15
C GLY A 77 -2.60 5.66 -11.95
N VAL A 78 -3.32 5.36 -10.86
CA VAL A 78 -4.59 6.04 -10.52
C VAL A 78 -4.38 7.54 -10.31
N MET A 79 -3.26 7.92 -9.71
CA MET A 79 -2.90 9.33 -9.55
C MET A 79 -2.53 10.03 -10.86
N ALA A 80 -1.95 9.29 -11.79
CA ALA A 80 -1.64 9.79 -13.12
C ALA A 80 -2.84 9.75 -14.08
N GLY A 81 -3.99 9.20 -13.65
CA GLY A 81 -5.18 9.01 -14.49
C GLY A 81 -5.04 7.87 -15.53
N THR A 82 -4.03 7.01 -15.39
CA THR A 82 -3.73 5.93 -16.36
C THR A 82 -4.32 4.57 -15.98
N SER A 83 -4.87 4.43 -14.77
CA SER A 83 -5.53 3.21 -14.30
C SER A 83 -6.67 3.55 -13.32
N THR A 84 -7.59 2.60 -13.14
CA THR A 84 -8.79 2.67 -12.30
C THR A 84 -8.56 1.88 -11.01
N GLY A 85 -8.96 2.40 -9.85
CA GLY A 85 -8.69 1.74 -8.56
C GLY A 85 -9.19 0.29 -8.43
N ALA A 86 -10.24 -0.10 -9.16
CA ALA A 86 -10.77 -1.47 -9.15
C ALA A 86 -9.76 -2.52 -9.65
N GLU A 87 -8.92 -2.18 -10.63
CA GLU A 87 -7.95 -3.13 -11.20
C GLU A 87 -6.75 -3.37 -10.27
N ILE A 88 -6.43 -2.41 -9.40
CA ILE A 88 -5.35 -2.53 -8.40
C ILE A 88 -5.70 -3.57 -7.35
N VAL A 89 -6.94 -3.56 -6.86
CA VAL A 89 -7.40 -4.51 -5.84
C VAL A 89 -7.44 -5.93 -6.42
N ALA A 90 -7.91 -6.08 -7.66
CA ALA A 90 -7.90 -7.36 -8.37
C ALA A 90 -6.47 -7.87 -8.65
N ALA A 91 -5.55 -7.00 -9.06
CA ALA A 91 -4.14 -7.35 -9.27
C ALA A 91 -3.40 -7.67 -7.97
N ALA A 92 -3.81 -7.08 -6.85
CA ALA A 92 -3.28 -7.37 -5.53
C ALA A 92 -3.85 -8.65 -4.91
N SER A 93 -5.09 -9.02 -5.25
CA SER A 93 -5.75 -10.24 -4.78
C SER A 93 -5.34 -11.49 -5.55
N GLY A 94 -4.50 -11.38 -6.59
CA GLY A 94 -3.94 -12.53 -7.31
C GLY A 94 -3.43 -13.58 -6.33
N SER A 95 -4.18 -14.67 -6.22
CA SER A 95 -3.76 -15.94 -5.64
C SER A 95 -2.67 -16.49 -6.53
N ALA A 96 -1.42 -16.36 -6.10
CA ALA A 96 -0.43 -17.35 -6.45
C ALA A 96 -0.49 -18.38 -5.33
N GLU A 97 -1.18 -19.49 -5.63
CA GLU A 97 -0.89 -20.80 -5.08
C GLU A 97 0.60 -21.14 -5.28
#